data_AF-A0A7W6MPH4-F1
#
_entry.id   AF-A0A7W6MPH4-F1
#
_cell.length_a   1.000
_cell.length_b   1.000
_cell.length_c   1.000
_cell.angle_alpha   90.00
_cell.angle_beta   90.00
_cell.angle_gamma   90.00
#
_symmetry.space_group_name_H-M   'P 1'
#
loop_
_entity.id
_entity.type
_entity.pdbx_description
1 polymer ?
#
loop_
_entity_poly.entity_id
_entity_poly.type
_entity_poly.pdbx_seq_one_letter_code
_entity_poly.pdbx_strand_id
1 'polypeptide(L)'
;MSGLADLFTLFCAGAGAILFLAGTLGLIRFPDTLSRLHALSKADNLGLGLVVLGLLPQAASATVALKLVCVWLLAQLSAATASQLIAGVAHRRRSRS
;
A
#
# COMPACT_ATOMS: atom_id res chain seq x y z
N MET A 1 17.09 17.86 15.86
CA MET A 1 15.98 16.94 15.58
C MET A 1 14.73 17.62 16.11
N SER A 2 13.87 18.12 15.22
CA SER A 2 12.70 18.90 15.58
C SER A 2 11.60 17.95 16.04
N GLY A 3 11.20 17.99 17.32
CA GLY A 3 10.20 17.06 17.87
C GLY A 3 8.85 17.05 17.12
N LEU A 4 8.55 18.10 16.35
CA LEU A 4 7.42 18.16 15.44
C LEU A 4 7.52 17.15 14.27
N ALA A 5 8.72 16.95 13.73
CA ALA A 5 8.97 15.96 12.68
C ALA A 5 8.80 14.54 13.23
N ASP A 6 9.28 14.28 14.44
CA ASP A 6 9.12 12.98 15.10
C ASP A 6 7.64 12.64 15.36
N LEU A 7 6.85 13.62 15.83
CA LEU A 7 5.41 13.43 16.04
C LEU A 7 4.67 13.20 14.73
N PHE A 8 5.04 13.93 13.66
CA PHE A 8 4.48 13.74 12.33
C PHE A 8 4.81 12.35 11.77
N THR A 9 6.06 11.91 11.88
CA THR A 9 6.48 10.56 11.49
C THR A 9 5.70 9.50 12.25
N LEU A 10 5.58 9.64 13.58
CA LEU A 10 4.88 8.68 14.42
C LEU A 10 3.40 8.56 14.02
N PHE A 11 2.74 9.70 13.78
CA PHE A 11 1.35 9.73 13.35
C PHE A 11 1.16 9.09 11.98
N CYS A 12 1.97 9.48 10.99
CA CYS A 12 1.88 8.96 9.63
C CYS A 12 2.22 7.47 9.53
N ALA A 13 3.31 7.04 10.19
CA ALA A 13 3.71 5.63 10.21
C ALA A 13 2.72 4.76 11.00
N GLY A 14 2.20 5.27 12.12
CA GLY A 14 1.17 4.60 12.92
C GLY A 14 -0.14 4.41 12.15
N ALA A 15 -0.61 5.46 11.48
CA ALA A 15 -1.78 5.39 10.60
C ALA A 15 -1.56 4.41 9.44
N GLY A 16 -0.37 4.42 8.83
CA GLY A 16 0.01 3.47 7.79
C GLY A 16 -0.01 2.02 8.28
N ALA A 17 0.49 1.74 9.49
CA ALA A 17 0.46 0.41 10.09
C ALA A 17 -0.97 -0.09 10.35
N ILE A 18 -1.86 0.78 10.83
CA ILE A 18 -3.27 0.44 11.04
C ILE A 18 -3.96 0.11 9.70
N LEU A 19 -3.65 0.85 8.63
CA LEU A 19 -4.17 0.57 7.30
C LEU A 19 -3.66 -0.76 6.74
N PHE A 20 -2.39 -1.11 6.97
CA PHE A 20 -1.88 -2.44 6.62
C PHE A 20 -2.64 -3.55 7.36
N LEU A 21 -2.87 -3.40 8.66
CA LEU A 21 -3.69 -4.33 9.43
C LEU A 21 -5.11 -4.43 8.88
N ALA A 22 -5.74 -3.29 8.54
CA ALA A 22 -7.06 -3.27 7.92
C ALA A 22 -7.07 -3.97 6.55
N GLY A 23 -6.01 -3.81 5.75
CA GLY A 23 -5.83 -4.53 4.49
C GLY A 23 -5.72 -6.04 4.68
N THR A 24 -4.93 -6.49 5.64
CA THR A 24 -4.83 -7.91 6.01
C THR A 24 -6.17 -8.46 6.53
N LEU A 25 -6.88 -7.72 7.37
CA LEU A 25 -8.21 -8.09 7.84
C LEU A 25 -9.23 -8.16 6.68
N GLY A 26 -9.14 -7.25 5.71
CA GLY A 26 -9.95 -7.27 4.49
C GLY A 26 -9.71 -8.56 3.67
N LEU A 27 -8.46 -9.01 3.57
CA LEU A 27 -8.13 -10.27 2.90
C LEU A 27 -8.72 -11.51 3.57
N ILE A 28 -8.90 -11.49 4.89
CA ILE A 28 -9.48 -12.60 5.67
C ILE A 28 -11.01 -12.54 5.65
N ARG A 29 -11.59 -11.33 5.67
CA ARG A 29 -13.03 -11.13 5.85
C ARG A 29 -13.84 -11.21 4.54
N PHE A 30 -13.26 -10.86 3.40
CA PHE A 30 -13.98 -10.89 2.12
C PHE A 30 -13.88 -12.29 1.47
N PRO A 31 -15.02 -12.94 1.14
CA PRO A 31 -15.03 -14.26 0.50
C PRO A 31 -14.76 -14.20 -1.02
N ASP A 32 -14.97 -13.04 -1.66
CA ASP A 32 -14.81 -12.85 -3.10
C ASP A 32 -13.44 -12.25 -3.47
N THR A 33 -12.77 -12.84 -4.47
CA THR A 33 -11.41 -12.48 -4.87
C THR A 33 -11.28 -11.02 -5.37
N LEU A 34 -12.30 -10.50 -6.07
CA LEU A 34 -12.27 -9.10 -6.54
C LEU A 34 -12.44 -8.12 -5.39
N SER A 35 -13.34 -8.43 -4.45
CA SER A 35 -13.54 -7.62 -3.25
C SER A 35 -12.29 -7.60 -2.35
N ARG A 36 -11.58 -8.73 -2.24
CA ARG A 36 -10.29 -8.85 -1.54
C ARG A 36 -9.21 -7.96 -2.18
N LEU A 37 -9.07 -8.01 -3.50
CA LEU A 37 -8.09 -7.20 -4.23
C LEU A 37 -8.37 -5.71 -4.12
N HIS A 38 -9.63 -5.30 -4.22
CA HIS A 38 -10.00 -3.90 -4.11
C HIS A 38 -9.71 -3.35 -2.70
N ALA A 39 -10.05 -4.11 -1.66
CA ALA A 39 -9.72 -3.74 -0.28
C ALA A 39 -8.21 -3.70 -0.05
N LEU A 40 -7.47 -4.68 -0.56
CA LEU A 40 -6.02 -4.74 -0.44
C LEU A 40 -5.33 -3.58 -1.15
N SER A 41 -5.67 -3.28 -2.41
CA SER A 41 -5.07 -2.18 -3.16
C SER A 41 -5.34 -0.83 -2.49
N LYS A 42 -6.54 -0.61 -1.94
CA LYS A 42 -6.86 0.65 -1.24
C LYS A 42 -6.05 0.79 0.06
N ALA A 43 -5.90 -0.30 0.81
CA ALA A 43 -5.10 -0.33 2.03
C ALA A 43 -3.60 -0.15 1.74
N ASP A 44 -3.08 -0.82 0.72
CA ASP A 44 -1.67 -0.76 0.33
C ASP A 44 -1.29 0.66 -0.15
N ASN A 45 -2.09 1.23 -1.06
CA ASN A 45 -1.85 2.54 -1.64
C ASN A 45 -1.87 3.68 -0.62
N LEU A 46 -2.79 3.63 0.34
CA LEU A 46 -2.89 4.62 1.41
C LEU A 46 -1.87 4.36 2.53
N GLY A 47 -1.67 3.08 2.90
CA GLY A 47 -0.77 2.67 3.97
C GLY A 47 0.69 2.95 3.64
N LEU A 48 1.18 2.46 2.50
CA LEU A 48 2.54 2.76 2.03
C LEU A 48 2.73 4.26 1.78
N GLY A 49 1.73 4.94 1.22
CA GLY A 49 1.80 6.39 0.98
C GLY A 49 1.99 7.18 2.27
N LEU A 50 1.25 6.83 3.34
CA LEU A 50 1.39 7.44 4.65
C LEU A 50 2.73 7.12 5.31
N VAL A 51 3.22 5.89 5.20
CA VAL A 51 4.55 5.52 5.72
C VAL A 51 5.64 6.33 5.03
N VAL A 52 5.60 6.42 3.70
CA VAL A 52 6.58 7.19 2.91
C VAL A 52 6.52 8.67 3.27
N LEU A 53 5.32 9.26 3.35
CA LEU A 53 5.13 10.65 3.78
C LEU A 53 5.68 10.90 5.19
N GLY A 54 5.49 9.97 6.13
CA GLY A 54 6.03 10.06 7.48
C GLY A 54 7.56 9.97 7.53
N LEU A 55 8.18 9.28 6.57
CA LEU A 55 9.63 9.12 6.49
C LEU A 55 10.33 10.25 5.73
N LEU A 56 9.64 11.03 4.90
CA LEU A 56 10.23 12.14 4.15
C LEU A 56 10.93 13.19 5.05
N PRO A 57 10.36 13.62 6.19
CA PRO A 57 11.02 14.57 7.09
C PRO A 57 12.25 13.97 7.81
N GLN A 58 12.30 12.64 7.94
CA GLN A 58 13.42 11.91 8.56
C GLN A 58 14.52 11.55 7.55
N ALA A 59 14.29 11.82 6.25
CA ALA A 59 15.25 11.46 5.22
C ALA A 59 16.54 12.29 5.36
N ALA A 60 17.68 11.60 5.54
CA ALA A 60 18.98 12.23 5.69
C ALA A 60 19.44 13.00 4.44
N SER A 61 18.86 12.73 3.27
CA SER A 61 19.16 13.45 2.02
C SER A 61 18.01 13.36 1.02
N ALA A 62 17.99 14.28 0.06
CA ALA A 62 17.04 14.27 -1.06
C ALA A 62 17.10 12.96 -1.87
N THR A 63 18.27 12.33 -1.95
CA THR A 63 18.46 11.02 -2.61
C THR A 63 17.73 9.90 -1.86
N VAL A 64 17.71 9.93 -0.52
CA VAL A 64 16.96 8.96 0.30
C VAL A 64 15.46 9.17 0.12
N ALA A 65 15.00 10.42 0.14
CA ALA A 65 13.60 10.76 -0.13
C ALA A 65 13.15 10.27 -1.52
N LEU A 66 13.96 10.51 -2.56
CA LEU A 66 13.67 10.04 -3.91
C LEU A 66 13.57 8.51 -3.97
N LYS A 67 14.50 7.79 -3.32
CA LYS A 67 14.45 6.32 -3.24
C LYS A 67 13.17 5.82 -2.60
N LEU A 68 12.70 6.45 -1.51
CA LEU A 68 11.44 6.07 -0.86
C LEU A 68 10.25 6.24 -1.80
N VAL A 69 10.19 7.36 -2.53
CA VAL A 69 9.14 7.59 -3.53
C VAL A 69 9.24 6.59 -4.69
N CYS A 70 10.43 6.26 -5.17
CA CYS A 70 10.62 5.24 -6.20
C CYS A 70 10.13 3.87 -5.73
N VAL A 71 10.47 3.45 -4.51
CA VAL A 71 10.00 2.18 -3.93
C VAL A 71 8.48 2.15 -3.85
N TRP A 72 7.87 3.26 -3.41
CA TRP A 72 6.42 3.40 -3.39
C TRP A 72 5.79 3.21 -4.76
N LEU A 73 6.29 3.90 -5.79
CA LEU A 73 5.78 3.78 -7.15
C LEU A 73 5.98 2.37 -7.74
N LEU A 74 7.11 1.72 -7.44
CA LEU A 74 7.33 0.32 -7.86
C LEU A 74 6.35 -0.63 -7.18
N ALA A 75 6.09 -0.47 -5.88
CA ALA A 75 5.12 -1.28 -5.15
C ALA A 75 3.72 -1.15 -5.76
N GLN A 76 3.31 0.08 -6.09
CA GLN A 76 2.06 0.38 -6.77
C GLN A 76 1.94 -0.31 -8.14
N LEU A 77 2.99 -0.27 -8.95
CA LEU A 77 3.02 -0.93 -10.25
C LEU A 77 2.94 -2.45 -10.13
N SER A 78 3.63 -3.02 -9.14
CA SER A 78 3.58 -4.45 -8.83
C SER A 78 2.16 -4.88 -8.44
N ALA A 79 1.52 -4.13 -7.53
CA ALA A 79 0.15 -4.38 -7.11
C ALA A 79 -0.86 -4.28 -8.29
N ALA A 80 -0.71 -3.27 -9.15
CA ALA A 80 -1.54 -3.13 -10.35
C ALA A 80 -1.39 -4.33 -11.30
N THR A 81 -0.15 -4.78 -11.52
CA THR A 81 0.14 -5.94 -12.38
C THR A 81 -0.47 -7.23 -11.81
N ALA A 82 -0.35 -7.45 -10.50
CA ALA A 82 -0.98 -8.58 -9.83
C ALA A 82 -2.50 -8.57 -9.98
N SER A 83 -3.14 -7.39 -9.82
CA SER A 83 -4.57 -7.23 -10.02
C SER A 83 -5.01 -7.54 -11.46
N GLN A 84 -4.26 -7.07 -12.47
CA GLN A 84 -4.54 -7.34 -13.89
C GLN A 84 -4.43 -8.84 -14.22
N LEU A 85 -3.42 -9.53 -13.68
CA LEU A 85 -3.26 -10.98 -13.85
C LEU A 85 -4.43 -11.74 -13.23
N ILE A 86 -4.84 -11.39 -12.01
CA ILE A 86 -5.95 -12.05 -11.32
C ILE A 86 -7.27 -11.78 -12.04
N ALA A 87 -7.50 -10.55 -12.51
CA ALA A 87 -8.68 -10.23 -13.33
C ALA A 87 -8.73 -11.05 -14.62
N GLY A 88 -7.59 -11.23 -15.30
CA GLY A 88 -7.47 -12.08 -16.48
C GLY A 88 -7.79 -13.56 -16.20
N VAL A 89 -7.30 -14.10 -15.08
CA VAL A 89 -7.61 -15.48 -14.65
C VAL A 89 -9.09 -15.64 -14.29
N ALA A 90 -9.68 -14.66 -13.60
CA ALA A 90 -11.09 -14.67 -13.23
C ALA A 90 -12.00 -14.69 -14.48
N HIS A 91 -11.68 -13.87 -15.50
CA HIS A 91 -12.41 -13.88 -16.77
C HIS A 91 -12.33 -15.23 -17.50
N ARG A 92 -11.16 -15.87 -17.52
CA ARG A 92 -10.99 -17.20 -18.15
C ARG A 92 -11.76 -18.31 -17.43
N ARG A 93 -11.90 -18.23 -16.09
CA ARG A 93 -12.73 -19.19 -15.33
C ARG A 93 -14.22 -19.05 -15.67
N ARG A 94 -14.69 -17.84 -15.95
CA ARG A 94 -16.10 -17.56 -16.24
C ARG A 94 -16.56 -18.04 -17.64
N SER A 95 -15.65 -18.19 -18.61
CA SER A 95 -16.00 -18.71 -19.95
C SER A 95 -15.94 -20.24 -20.06
N ARG A 96 -15.60 -20.94 -18.96
CA ARG A 96 -15.46 -22.40 -18.90
C ARG A 96 -16.60 -23.10 -18.13
N SER A 97 -17.56 -22.35 -17.59
CA SER A 97 -18.83 -22.85 -17.01
C SER A 97 -19.99 -22.50 -17.93
#